data_AF-A0A3D1K315-F1
#
_entry.id   AF-A0A3D1K315-F1
#
_cell.length_a   1.000
_cell.length_b   1.000
_cell.length_c   1.000
_cell.angle_alpha   90.00
_cell.angle_beta   90.00
_cell.angle_gamma   90.00
#
_symmetry.space_group_name_H-M   'P 1'
#
loop_
_entity.id
_entity.type
_entity.pdbx_description
1 polymer ?
#
loop_
_entity_poly.entity_id
_entity_poly.type
_entity_poly.pdbx_seq_one_letter_code
_entity_poly.pdbx_strand_id
1 'polypeptide(L)'
;MREVLFDVDQVAYCGLYCGACAKYLNEKCNGCHTNEKATWCKVRSCCIEKKLASCAGCDEFKDPRQCSKFNNIFSKLFGLVFGSDRPACIECIRDIGSEAYARKMAALKLHAIKR
;
A
#
# COMPACT_ATOMS: atom_id res chain seq x y z
N MET A 1 -8.10 -14.58 -14.17
CA MET A 1 -7.90 -13.41 -13.30
C MET A 1 -8.11 -13.89 -11.88
N ARG A 2 -7.17 -13.60 -10.95
CA ARG A 2 -7.33 -13.96 -9.54
C ARG A 2 -8.59 -13.31 -8.99
N GLU A 3 -9.17 -13.91 -7.96
CA GLU A 3 -10.24 -13.29 -7.21
C GLU A 3 -9.67 -12.34 -6.16
N VAL A 4 -10.45 -11.32 -5.80
CA VAL A 4 -10.10 -10.46 -4.66
C VAL A 4 -10.44 -11.22 -3.39
N LEU A 5 -9.42 -11.81 -2.77
CA LEU A 5 -9.52 -12.50 -1.49
C LEU A 5 -8.94 -11.64 -0.38
N PHE A 6 -9.27 -11.97 0.86
CA PHE A 6 -8.59 -11.44 2.05
C PHE A 6 -7.21 -12.08 2.17
N ASP A 7 -6.16 -11.25 2.19
CA ASP A 7 -4.78 -11.66 2.41
C ASP A 7 -3.98 -10.48 2.99
N VAL A 8 -3.50 -10.63 4.23
CA VAL A 8 -2.76 -9.56 4.92
C VAL A 8 -1.43 -9.27 4.25
N ASP A 9 -0.80 -10.28 3.62
CA ASP A 9 0.49 -10.12 2.93
C ASP A 9 0.35 -9.32 1.62
N GLN A 10 -0.89 -9.07 1.18
CA GLN A 10 -1.19 -8.18 0.06
C GLN A 10 -1.40 -6.72 0.47
N VAL A 11 -1.24 -6.36 1.75
CA VAL A 11 -1.16 -4.96 2.16
C VAL A 11 0.23 -4.42 1.82
N ALA A 12 0.31 -3.56 0.82
CA ALA A 12 1.56 -2.96 0.38
C ALA A 12 2.17 -2.06 1.45
N TYR A 13 3.50 -1.88 1.39
CA TYR A 13 4.22 -0.95 2.26
C TYR A 13 3.64 0.47 2.30
N CYS A 14 3.06 0.92 1.19
CA CYS A 14 2.47 2.25 1.07
C CYS A 14 0.98 2.33 1.43
N GLY A 15 0.39 1.25 1.95
CA GLY A 15 -1.01 1.15 2.36
C GLY A 15 -1.98 0.70 1.27
N LEU A 16 -1.55 0.54 0.02
CA LEU A 16 -2.41 0.00 -1.03
C LEU A 16 -2.68 -1.48 -0.79
N TYR A 17 -3.87 -1.95 -1.19
CA TYR A 17 -4.20 -3.37 -1.17
C TYR A 17 -3.92 -4.02 -2.53
N CYS A 18 -2.78 -4.72 -2.64
CA CYS A 18 -2.38 -5.43 -3.85
C CYS A 18 -3.39 -6.50 -4.26
N GLY A 19 -4.09 -7.11 -3.30
CA GLY A 19 -5.09 -8.15 -3.55
C GLY A 19 -6.27 -7.70 -4.41
N ALA A 20 -6.48 -6.38 -4.55
CA ALA A 20 -7.47 -5.79 -5.45
C ALA A 20 -6.86 -4.97 -6.60
N CYS A 21 -5.53 -5.02 -6.79
CA CYS A 21 -4.85 -4.32 -7.86
C CYS A 21 -5.00 -5.07 -9.19
N ALA A 22 -5.40 -4.38 -10.26
CA ALA A 22 -5.61 -5.00 -11.58
C ALA A 22 -4.38 -5.77 -12.10
N LYS A 23 -3.15 -5.28 -11.85
CA LYS A 23 -1.93 -6.00 -12.29
C LYS A 23 -1.71 -7.30 -11.51
N TYR A 24 -2.03 -7.31 -10.22
CA TYR A 24 -1.95 -8.51 -9.39
C TYR A 24 -3.01 -9.53 -9.81
N LEU A 25 -4.25 -9.07 -10.00
CA LEU A 25 -5.36 -9.91 -10.44
C LEU A 25 -5.13 -10.52 -11.83
N ASN A 26 -4.45 -9.80 -12.72
CA ASN A 26 -4.06 -10.30 -14.04
C ASN A 26 -2.71 -11.03 -14.04
N GLU A 27 -2.13 -11.35 -12.88
CA GLU A 27 -0.90 -12.13 -12.74
C GLU A 27 0.34 -11.49 -13.39
N LYS A 28 0.27 -10.19 -13.65
CA LYS A 28 1.38 -9.37 -14.17
C LYS A 28 2.27 -8.82 -13.05
N CYS A 29 1.90 -9.06 -11.79
CA CYS A 29 2.62 -8.61 -10.60
C CYS A 29 2.35 -9.56 -9.41
N ASN A 30 3.36 -9.77 -8.56
CA ASN A 30 3.28 -10.69 -7.41
C ASN A 30 2.98 -10.00 -6.07
N GLY A 31 2.67 -8.71 -6.07
CA GLY A 31 2.43 -7.92 -4.86
C GLY A 31 3.64 -7.09 -4.43
N CYS A 32 3.45 -6.16 -3.50
CA CYS A 32 4.46 -5.16 -3.17
C CYS A 32 5.71 -5.75 -2.49
N HIS A 33 5.51 -6.70 -1.57
CA HIS A 33 6.59 -7.32 -0.79
C HIS A 33 7.55 -8.13 -1.68
N THR A 34 7.01 -8.84 -2.67
CA THR A 34 7.76 -9.73 -3.58
C THR A 34 8.22 -9.04 -4.88
N ASN A 35 7.86 -7.78 -5.12
CA ASN A 35 8.25 -7.07 -6.35
C ASN A 35 9.68 -6.53 -6.29
N GLU A 36 10.65 -7.40 -6.52
CA GLU A 36 12.09 -7.07 -6.55
C GLU A 36 12.45 -6.04 -7.64
N LYS A 37 11.67 -5.98 -8.73
CA LYS A 37 11.89 -5.04 -9.84
C LYS A 37 11.57 -3.59 -9.47
N ALA A 38 10.89 -3.35 -8.35
CA ALA A 38 10.52 -2.01 -7.89
C ALA A 38 11.63 -1.32 -7.09
N THR A 39 12.88 -1.39 -7.57
CA THR A 39 14.07 -0.78 -6.90
C THR A 39 13.98 0.74 -6.78
N TRP A 40 13.19 1.38 -7.65
CA TRP A 40 12.93 2.82 -7.62
C TRP A 40 11.99 3.26 -6.46
N CYS A 41 11.28 2.34 -5.82
CA CYS A 41 10.30 2.65 -4.79
C CYS A 41 10.95 2.89 -3.42
N LYS A 42 11.20 4.17 -3.09
CA LYS A 42 11.80 4.59 -1.81
C LYS A 42 11.03 4.11 -0.57
N VAL A 43 9.70 4.01 -0.66
CA VAL A 43 8.87 3.50 0.45
C VAL A 43 9.18 2.03 0.72
N ARG A 44 9.30 1.21 -0.33
CA ARG A 44 9.62 -0.21 -0.22
C ARG A 44 10.98 -0.41 0.42
N SER A 45 12.01 0.24 -0.13
CA SER A 45 13.38 0.13 0.41
C SER A 45 13.43 0.55 1.88
N CYS A 46 12.79 1.67 2.22
CA CYS A 46 12.76 2.17 3.60
C CYS A 46 12.04 1.21 4.57
N CYS A 47 10.93 0.58 4.16
CA CYS A 47 10.23 -0.36 5.04
C CYS A 47 11.01 -1.66 5.22
N ILE A 48 11.70 -2.14 4.17
CA ILE A 48 12.58 -3.31 4.24
C ILE A 48 13.74 -3.05 5.21
N GLU A 49 14.45 -1.92 5.05
CA GLU A 49 15.57 -1.53 5.92
C GLU A 49 15.15 -1.44 7.39
N LYS A 50 13.97 -0.87 7.65
CA LYS A 50 13.40 -0.73 9.00
C LYS A 50 12.66 -1.96 9.51
N LYS A 51 12.55 -3.02 8.70
CA LYS A 51 11.77 -4.23 9.00
C LYS A 51 10.31 -3.94 9.36
N LEU A 52 9.72 -2.95 8.70
CA LEU A 52 8.32 -2.57 8.87
C LEU A 52 7.44 -3.28 7.85
N ALA A 53 6.28 -3.78 8.27
CA ALA A 53 5.28 -4.35 7.36
C ALA A 53 4.66 -3.27 6.44
N SER A 54 4.50 -2.04 6.94
CA SER A 54 4.07 -0.89 6.14
C SER A 54 4.46 0.44 6.79
N CYS A 55 4.29 1.54 6.07
CA CYS A 55 4.46 2.89 6.62
C CYS A 55 3.55 3.19 7.82
N ALA A 56 2.51 2.37 8.07
CA ALA A 56 1.69 2.50 9.28
C ALA A 56 2.50 2.28 10.55
N GLY A 57 3.50 1.39 10.51
CA GLY A 57 4.42 1.13 11.62
C GLY A 57 5.57 2.13 11.74
N CYS A 58 5.61 3.17 10.91
CA CYS A 58 6.64 4.21 11.01
C CYS A 58 6.38 5.09 12.24
N ASP A 59 7.38 5.20 13.10
CA ASP A 59 7.43 5.99 14.33
C ASP A 59 8.02 7.40 14.12
N GLU A 60 8.91 7.57 13.13
CA GLU A 60 9.52 8.86 12.79
C GLU A 60 8.51 9.91 12.32
N PHE A 61 7.44 9.50 11.62
CA PHE A 61 6.48 10.42 11.02
C PHE A 61 5.05 10.05 11.44
N LYS A 62 4.46 10.88 12.32
CA LYS A 62 3.05 10.77 12.70
C LYS A 62 2.13 11.02 11.50
N ASP A 63 2.42 12.01 10.66
CA ASP A 63 1.72 12.19 9.39
C ASP A 63 2.56 11.66 8.23
N PRO A 64 2.11 10.62 7.48
CA PRO A 64 2.87 10.10 6.34
C PRO A 64 3.11 11.15 5.24
N ARG A 65 2.33 12.24 5.19
CA ARG A 65 2.51 13.35 4.25
C ARG A 65 3.78 14.16 4.53
N GLN A 66 4.31 14.12 5.75
CA GLN A 66 5.58 14.77 6.12
C GLN A 66 6.81 13.98 5.67
N CYS A 67 6.67 12.69 5.39
CA CYS A 67 7.77 11.86 4.94
C CYS A 67 8.04 12.07 3.44
N SER A 68 9.20 12.63 3.08
CA SER A 68 9.59 12.86 1.67
C SER A 68 9.71 11.56 0.86
N LYS A 69 10.00 10.42 1.51
CA LYS A 69 10.04 9.09 0.86
C LYS A 69 8.64 8.64 0.47
N PHE A 70 7.62 8.96 1.28
CA PHE A 70 6.22 8.62 1.04
C PHE A 70 5.51 9.62 0.13
N ASN A 71 5.69 10.91 0.41
CA ASN A 71 5.09 12.04 -0.30
C ASN A 71 6.04 12.60 -1.36
N ASN A 72 6.35 11.79 -2.39
CA ASN A 72 7.18 12.19 -3.52
C ASN A 72 6.37 12.43 -4.80
N ILE A 73 6.97 13.10 -5.78
CA ILE A 73 6.32 13.50 -7.05
C ILE A 73 5.76 12.28 -7.80
N PHE A 74 6.48 11.15 -7.84
CA PHE A 74 5.99 9.91 -8.45
C PHE A 74 4.78 9.32 -7.73
N SER A 75 4.74 9.43 -6.40
CA SER A 75 3.60 9.00 -5.58
C SER A 75 2.36 9.87 -5.80
N LYS A 76 2.54 11.17 -6.06
CA LYS A 76 1.45 12.09 -6.42
C LYS A 76 0.90 11.80 -7.82
N LEU A 77 1.78 11.50 -8.78
CA LEU A 77 1.38 11.19 -10.16
C LEU A 77 0.55 9.90 -10.25
N PHE A 78 0.98 8.81 -9.60
CA PHE A 78 0.20 7.57 -9.54
C PHE A 78 -1.06 7.70 -8.67
N GLY A 79 -1.02 8.53 -7.61
CA GLY A 79 -2.20 8.83 -6.79
C GLY A 79 -3.34 9.46 -7.59
N LEU A 80 -3.01 10.38 -8.51
CA LEU A 80 -3.98 11.07 -9.39
C LEU A 80 -4.57 10.13 -10.45
N VAL A 81 -3.75 9.26 -11.06
CA VAL A 81 -4.20 8.33 -12.11
C VAL A 81 -5.09 7.21 -11.57
N PHE A 82 -4.87 6.76 -10.33
CA PHE A 82 -5.64 5.65 -9.73
C PHE A 82 -6.74 6.11 -8.75
N GLY A 83 -6.87 7.41 -8.51
CA GLY A 83 -7.82 7.98 -7.54
C GLY A 83 -7.61 7.41 -6.14
N SER A 84 -6.35 7.30 -5.71
CA SER A 84 -5.98 6.63 -4.46
C SER A 84 -5.51 7.63 -3.39
N ASP A 85 -6.04 7.50 -2.18
CA ASP A 85 -5.59 8.21 -0.99
C ASP A 85 -4.70 7.31 -0.13
N ARG A 86 -3.41 7.25 -0.49
CA ARG A 86 -2.42 6.48 0.26
C ARG A 86 -2.27 6.93 1.71
N PRO A 87 -2.20 8.24 2.05
CA PRO A 87 -2.24 8.69 3.44
C PRO A 87 -3.44 8.13 4.21
N ALA A 88 -4.65 8.22 3.66
CA ALA A 88 -5.85 7.69 4.31
C ALA A 88 -5.76 6.17 4.51
N CYS A 89 -5.18 5.43 3.56
CA CYS A 89 -4.92 4.00 3.76
C CYS A 89 -4.00 3.74 4.95
N ILE A 90 -2.91 4.52 5.09
CA ILE A 90 -1.97 4.40 6.21
C ILE A 90 -2.65 4.74 7.54
N GLU A 91 -3.45 5.80 7.57
CA GLU A 91 -4.23 6.20 8.75
C GLU A 91 -5.22 5.09 9.14
N CYS A 92 -5.95 4.52 8.17
CA CYS A 92 -6.86 3.41 8.39
C CYS A 92 -6.11 2.19 8.96
N ILE A 93 -4.96 1.81 8.39
CA ILE A 93 -4.16 0.69 8.91
C ILE A 93 -3.68 0.95 10.34
N ARG A 94 -3.34 2.19 10.70
CA ARG A 94 -2.98 2.55 12.08
C ARG A 94 -4.15 2.43 13.05
N ASP A 95 -5.35 2.75 12.60
CA ASP A 95 -6.58 2.74 13.40
C ASP A 95 -7.11 1.31 13.64
N ILE A 96 -7.23 0.52 12.57
CA ILE A 96 -7.87 -0.81 12.63
C ILE A 96 -6.92 -2.00 12.48
N GLY A 97 -5.63 -1.74 12.20
CA GLY A 97 -4.64 -2.77 11.93
C GLY A 97 -4.68 -3.32 10.50
N SER A 98 -3.58 -3.94 10.07
CA SER A 98 -3.43 -4.48 8.70
C SER A 98 -4.44 -5.56 8.37
N GLU A 99 -4.80 -6.41 9.34
CA GLU A 99 -5.75 -7.50 9.11
C GLU A 99 -7.16 -6.99 8.81
N ALA A 100 -7.70 -6.14 9.68
CA ALA A 100 -9.02 -5.56 9.48
C ALA A 100 -9.05 -4.70 8.21
N TYR A 101 -7.97 -3.99 7.92
CA TYR A 101 -7.81 -3.25 6.68
C TYR A 101 -7.85 -4.17 5.45
N ALA A 102 -7.07 -5.25 5.41
CA ALA A 102 -7.10 -6.20 4.30
C ALA A 102 -8.50 -6.79 4.08
N ARG A 103 -9.20 -7.14 5.18
CA ARG A 103 -10.57 -7.67 5.14
C ARG A 103 -11.55 -6.65 4.56
N LYS A 104 -11.47 -5.39 5.02
CA LYS A 104 -12.27 -4.27 4.50
C LYS A 104 -12.03 -4.06 3.01
N MET A 105 -10.77 -4.01 2.59
CA MET A 105 -10.41 -3.74 1.19
C MET A 105 -10.80 -4.89 0.26
N ALA A 106 -10.66 -6.14 0.72
CA ALA A 106 -11.11 -7.31 -0.01
C ALA A 106 -12.64 -7.33 -0.19
N ALA A 107 -13.40 -7.07 0.88
CA ALA A 107 -14.87 -7.01 0.82
C ALA A 107 -15.37 -5.92 -0.14
N LEU A 108 -14.73 -4.75 -0.12
CA LEU A 108 -15.05 -3.63 -1.01
C LEU A 108 -14.49 -3.80 -2.43
N LYS A 109 -13.62 -4.78 -2.67
CA LYS A 109 -12.87 -4.97 -3.92
C LYS A 109 -12.10 -3.71 -4.34
N LEU A 110 -11.53 -2.99 -3.37
CA LEU A 110 -10.78 -1.77 -3.59
C LEU A 110 -9.29 -1.98 -3.30
N HIS A 111 -8.43 -1.36 -4.12
CA HIS A 111 -6.98 -1.35 -3.88
C HIS A 111 -6.51 -0.14 -3.05
N ALA A 112 -7.39 0.83 -2.82
CA ALA A 112 -7.12 2.03 -2.05
C ALA A 112 -8.42 2.65 -1.55
N ILE A 113 -8.34 3.40 -0.44
CA ILE A 113 -9.35 4.40 -0.12
C ILE A 113 -9.34 5.44 -1.25
N LYS A 114 -10.54 5.83 -1.70
CA LYS A 114 -10.71 6.77 -2.82
C LYS A 114 -10.57 8.21 -2.32
N ARG A 115 -10.02 9.06 -3.18
CA ARG A 115 -10.06 10.53 -3.03
C ARG A 115 -11.36 11.09 -3.52
#